data_AF-W1PZI4-F1
#
_entry.id   AF-W1PZI4-F1
#
_cell.length_a   1.000
_cell.length_b   1.000
_cell.length_c   1.000
_cell.angle_alpha   90.00
_cell.angle_beta   90.00
_cell.angle_gamma   90.00
#
_symmetry.space_group_name_H-M   'P 1'
#
loop_
_entity.id
_entity.type
_entity.pdbx_description
1 polymer ?
#
loop_
_entity_poly.entity_id
_entity_poly.type
_entity_poly.pdbx_seq_one_letter_code
_entity_poly.pdbx_strand_id
1 'polypeptide(L)'
;MAKLPLSIGKVGLFKLVSAFLSMMSSVRVAVSAVQSANSTYGFTELPLQSQNLDVQRPYDVAAEQRFSFCGGVYRMWVFADDKPHTPTSNTKPRTEIRISVSIDEQSVSHLYYVFKASFKQTN
;
A
#
# COMPACT_ATOMS: atom_id res chain seq x y z
N MET A 1 -40.77 -41.38 27.59
CA MET A 1 -39.30 -41.18 27.43
C MET A 1 -38.84 -41.88 26.17
N ALA A 2 -38.68 -41.16 25.06
CA ALA A 2 -38.19 -41.74 23.81
C ALA A 2 -36.65 -41.82 23.85
N LYS A 3 -36.10 -43.04 23.87
CA LYS A 3 -34.65 -43.30 23.70
C LYS A 3 -34.34 -43.27 22.20
N LEU A 4 -33.54 -42.30 21.77
CA LEU A 4 -32.95 -42.28 20.43
C LEU A 4 -31.85 -43.35 20.34
N PRO A 5 -31.93 -44.33 19.41
CA PRO A 5 -30.83 -45.25 19.17
C PRO A 5 -29.94 -44.67 18.07
N LEU A 6 -28.84 -44.03 18.45
CA LEU A 6 -27.81 -43.66 17.47
C LEU A 6 -26.54 -44.49 17.72
N SER A 7 -26.61 -45.77 17.37
CA SER A 7 -25.42 -46.64 17.31
C SER A 7 -24.76 -46.47 15.94
N ILE A 8 -23.96 -45.43 15.78
CA ILE A 8 -23.16 -45.20 14.57
C ILE A 8 -22.00 -46.20 14.59
N GLY A 9 -22.09 -47.24 13.75
CA GLY A 9 -21.00 -48.20 13.56
C GLY A 9 -19.74 -47.52 13.00
N LYS A 10 -18.58 -48.15 13.15
CA LYS A 10 -17.27 -47.63 12.69
C LYS A 10 -17.30 -47.17 11.22
N VAL A 11 -18.02 -47.87 10.36
CA VAL A 11 -18.22 -47.51 8.93
C VAL A 11 -18.97 -46.18 8.77
N GLY A 12 -19.96 -45.91 9.62
CA GLY A 12 -20.69 -44.63 9.64
C GLY A 12 -19.82 -43.47 10.14
N LEU A 13 -18.96 -43.73 11.12
CA LEU A 13 -18.00 -42.74 11.61
C LEU A 13 -16.96 -42.38 10.54
N PHE A 14 -16.44 -43.36 9.80
CA PHE A 14 -15.51 -43.11 8.67
C PHE A 14 -16.15 -42.27 7.56
N LYS A 15 -17.44 -42.51 7.24
CA LYS A 15 -18.17 -41.68 6.26
C LYS A 15 -18.36 -40.25 6.74
N LEU A 16 -18.65 -40.04 8.02
CA LEU A 16 -18.81 -38.70 8.61
C LEU A 16 -17.49 -37.91 8.57
N VAL A 17 -16.38 -38.55 8.94
CA VAL A 17 -15.05 -37.94 8.93
C VAL A 17 -14.62 -37.58 7.51
N SER A 18 -14.82 -38.48 6.54
CA SER A 18 -14.55 -38.22 5.13
C SER A 18 -15.33 -37.03 4.57
N ALA A 19 -16.63 -36.96 4.86
CA ALA A 19 -17.48 -35.84 4.44
C ALA A 19 -17.02 -34.50 5.05
N PHE A 20 -16.60 -34.50 6.32
CA PHE A 20 -16.07 -33.32 6.99
C PHE A 20 -14.73 -32.85 6.40
N LEU A 21 -13.80 -33.76 6.12
CA LEU A 21 -12.53 -33.44 5.46
C LEU A 21 -12.76 -32.86 4.05
N SER A 22 -13.69 -33.42 3.28
CA SER A 22 -14.06 -32.91 1.96
C SER A 22 -14.64 -31.48 2.05
N MET A 23 -15.52 -31.22 3.02
CA MET A 23 -16.09 -29.89 3.25
C MET A 23 -15.01 -28.87 3.61
N MET A 24 -14.06 -29.22 4.49
CA MET A 24 -12.93 -28.35 4.85
C MET A 24 -11.98 -28.08 3.68
N SER A 25 -11.82 -29.04 2.75
CA SER A 25 -11.06 -28.84 1.51
C SER A 25 -11.74 -27.84 0.57
N SER A 26 -13.07 -27.96 0.39
CA SER A 26 -13.84 -27.00 -0.42
C SER A 26 -13.84 -25.59 0.17
N VAL A 27 -13.83 -25.47 1.51
CA VAL A 27 -13.69 -24.19 2.22
C VAL A 27 -12.32 -23.54 1.93
N ARG A 28 -11.23 -24.31 1.80
CA ARG A 28 -9.90 -23.77 1.45
C ARG A 28 -9.84 -23.20 0.04
N VAL A 29 -10.56 -23.79 -0.91
CA VAL A 29 -10.61 -23.34 -2.31
C VAL A 29 -11.39 -22.01 -2.41
N ALA A 30 -12.49 -21.86 -1.67
CA ALA A 30 -13.29 -20.64 -1.67
C ALA A 30 -12.58 -19.44 -1.02
N VAL A 31 -11.76 -19.66 0.01
CA VAL A 31 -11.02 -18.58 0.71
C VAL A 31 -9.91 -17.96 -0.15
N SER A 32 -9.42 -18.68 -1.16
CA SER A 32 -8.34 -18.20 -2.03
C SER A 32 -8.81 -17.26 -3.16
N ALA A 33 -10.13 -17.11 -3.36
CA ALA A 33 -10.71 -16.40 -4.50
C ALA A 33 -11.05 -14.92 -4.23
N VAL A 34 -10.75 -14.38 -3.04
CA VAL A 34 -10.78 -12.93 -2.81
C VAL A 34 -9.49 -12.32 -3.39
N GLN A 35 -9.40 -12.35 -4.72
CA GLN A 35 -8.34 -11.66 -5.45
C GLN A 35 -8.59 -10.16 -5.30
N SER A 36 -7.68 -9.46 -4.61
CA SER A 36 -7.62 -8.00 -4.67
C SER A 36 -7.60 -7.58 -6.14
N ALA A 37 -8.59 -6.82 -6.60
CA ALA A 37 -8.55 -6.23 -7.93
C ALA A 37 -7.24 -5.45 -8.09
N ASN A 38 -6.60 -5.54 -9.26
CA ASN A 38 -5.39 -4.76 -9.53
C ASN A 38 -5.76 -3.27 -9.53
N SER A 39 -5.33 -2.55 -8.49
CA SER A 39 -5.63 -1.13 -8.32
C SER A 39 -5.01 -0.23 -9.39
N THR A 40 -4.09 -0.75 -10.22
CA THR A 40 -3.45 -0.02 -11.32
C THR A 40 -4.01 -0.42 -12.70
N TYR A 41 -5.13 -1.16 -12.76
CA TYR A 41 -5.78 -1.47 -14.03
C TYR A 41 -6.19 -0.18 -14.75
N GLY A 42 -5.75 -0.01 -16.00
CA GLY A 42 -6.00 1.20 -16.80
C GLY A 42 -5.00 2.34 -16.59
N PHE A 43 -3.96 2.16 -15.75
CA PHE A 43 -2.88 3.13 -15.58
C PHE A 43 -1.68 2.76 -16.46
N THR A 44 -1.07 3.76 -17.10
CA THR A 44 0.21 3.63 -17.80
C THR A 44 1.34 3.97 -16.84
N GLU A 45 2.34 3.08 -16.74
CA GLU A 45 3.54 3.37 -15.95
C GLU A 45 4.36 4.45 -16.65
N LEU A 46 4.68 5.51 -15.90
CA LEU A 46 5.56 6.58 -16.35
C LEU A 46 6.88 6.50 -15.59
N PRO A 47 8.03 6.62 -16.27
CA PRO A 47 9.32 6.58 -15.61
C PRO A 47 9.48 7.80 -14.69
N LEU A 48 9.62 7.55 -13.39
CA LEU A 48 9.95 8.58 -12.40
C LEU A 48 11.46 8.82 -12.42
N GLN A 49 11.89 9.79 -13.20
CA GLN A 49 13.30 10.19 -13.27
C GLN A 49 13.61 11.20 -12.17
N SER A 50 14.79 11.11 -11.54
CA SER A 50 15.19 12.00 -10.44
C SER A 50 15.19 13.48 -10.82
N GLN A 51 15.45 13.80 -12.09
CA GLN A 51 15.40 15.15 -12.64
C GLN A 51 14.00 15.78 -12.65
N ASN A 52 12.95 14.95 -12.57
CA ASN A 52 11.56 15.38 -12.49
C ASN A 52 11.09 15.54 -11.04
N LEU A 53 11.96 15.29 -10.06
CA LEU A 53 11.64 15.32 -8.64
C LEU A 53 12.34 16.51 -7.97
N ASP A 54 11.56 17.48 -7.53
CA ASP A 54 12.01 18.61 -6.72
C ASP A 54 11.73 18.30 -5.24
N VAL A 55 12.79 18.13 -4.44
CA VAL A 55 12.66 17.85 -3.01
C VAL A 55 12.55 19.18 -2.25
N GLN A 56 11.34 19.47 -1.77
CA GLN A 56 11.10 20.59 -0.88
C GLN A 56 11.43 20.20 0.55
N ARG A 57 12.24 21.02 1.20
CA ARG A 57 12.75 20.85 2.56
C ARG A 57 12.69 22.18 3.32
N PRO A 58 12.86 22.18 4.65
CA PRO A 58 13.09 23.40 5.41
C PRO A 58 14.27 24.20 4.86
N TYR A 59 14.13 25.52 4.78
CA TYR A 59 15.11 26.38 4.10
C TYR A 59 16.50 26.34 4.75
N ASP A 60 16.56 26.04 6.05
CA ASP A 60 17.76 26.07 6.90
C ASP A 60 18.41 24.68 7.09
N VAL A 61 17.86 23.62 6.50
CA VAL A 61 18.32 22.24 6.70
C VAL A 61 18.67 21.58 5.38
N ALA A 62 19.83 20.94 5.26
CA ALA A 62 20.25 20.25 4.04
C ALA A 62 19.32 19.08 3.64
N ALA A 63 19.24 18.76 2.35
CA ALA A 63 18.27 17.80 1.82
C ALA A 63 18.50 16.39 2.37
N GLU A 64 19.75 15.96 2.43
CA GLU A 64 20.19 14.66 2.94
C GLU A 64 19.81 14.41 4.42
N GLN A 65 19.49 15.46 5.18
CA GLN A 65 19.00 15.32 6.57
C GLN A 65 17.49 15.04 6.64
N ARG A 66 16.75 15.32 5.56
CA ARG A 66 15.29 15.17 5.48
C ARG A 66 14.81 14.27 4.38
N PHE A 67 15.70 13.84 3.50
CA PHE A 67 15.36 13.04 2.35
C PHE A 67 16.45 12.00 2.08
N SER A 68 16.03 10.80 1.69
CA SER A 68 16.93 9.80 1.11
C SER A 68 16.21 8.97 0.05
N PHE A 69 16.98 8.52 -0.94
CA PHE A 69 16.53 7.56 -1.94
C PHE A 69 17.47 6.36 -1.92
N CYS A 70 16.95 5.18 -1.55
CA CYS A 70 17.73 3.96 -1.49
C CYS A 70 16.87 2.74 -1.85
N GLY A 71 17.33 1.92 -2.78
CA GLY A 71 16.64 0.68 -3.19
C GLY A 71 15.22 0.90 -3.72
N GLY A 72 14.99 1.99 -4.46
CA GLY A 72 13.67 2.35 -4.98
C GLY A 72 12.71 2.98 -3.95
N VAL A 73 13.16 3.18 -2.71
CA VAL A 73 12.35 3.77 -1.64
C VAL A 73 12.79 5.21 -1.38
N TYR A 74 11.85 6.14 -1.58
CA TYR A 74 11.96 7.52 -1.14
C TYR A 74 11.55 7.63 0.32
N ARG A 75 12.43 8.17 1.17
CA ARG A 75 12.15 8.43 2.60
C ARG A 75 12.24 9.91 2.87
N MET A 76 11.26 10.42 3.60
CA MET A 76 11.18 11.81 4.01
C MET A 76 10.99 11.87 5.53
N TRP A 77 11.68 12.80 6.18
CA TRP A 77 11.52 13.10 7.59
C TRP A 77 11.01 14.52 7.76
N VAL A 78 10.06 14.70 8.68
CA VAL A 78 9.52 15.99 9.09
C VAL A 78 9.57 16.05 10.59
N PHE A 79 10.32 17.00 11.14
CA PHE A 79 10.38 17.22 12.58
C PHE A 79 9.50 18.39 12.98
N ALA A 80 9.09 18.42 14.26
CA ALA A 80 8.15 19.43 14.75
C ALA A 80 8.78 20.84 14.84
N ASP A 81 10.10 20.91 15.00
CA ASP A 81 10.93 22.10 15.19
C ASP A 81 11.52 22.67 13.90
N ASP A 82 11.34 21.95 12.80
CA ASP A 82 11.72 22.35 11.45
C ASP A 82 11.15 23.72 11.05
N LYS A 83 11.81 24.37 10.08
CA LYS A 83 11.31 25.61 9.50
C LYS A 83 10.41 25.34 8.28
N PRO A 84 9.62 26.34 7.86
CA PRO A 84 8.89 26.27 6.60
C PRO A 84 9.84 26.10 5.41
N HIS A 85 9.28 25.79 4.23
CA HIS A 85 10.08 25.62 3.01
C HIS A 85 10.81 26.90 2.56
N THR A 86 10.28 28.08 2.90
CA THR A 86 10.90 29.38 2.61
C THR A 86 10.80 30.31 3.82
N PRO A 87 11.71 31.30 3.99
CA PRO A 87 11.68 32.22 5.12
C PRO A 87 10.41 33.07 5.22
N THR A 88 9.71 33.27 4.11
CA THR A 88 8.48 34.08 4.03
C THR A 88 7.20 33.24 4.17
N SER A 89 7.30 31.92 4.27
CA SER A 89 6.15 31.05 4.36
C SER A 89 5.63 30.95 5.80
N ASN A 90 4.31 31.10 5.99
CA ASN A 90 3.64 30.91 7.28
C ASN A 90 3.12 29.46 7.48
N THR A 91 3.61 28.51 6.68
CA THR A 91 3.17 27.10 6.74
C THR A 91 3.92 26.33 7.82
N LYS A 92 3.34 25.21 8.26
CA LYS A 92 4.00 24.28 9.18
C LYS A 92 5.16 23.53 8.49
N PRO A 93 6.04 22.88 9.27
CA PRO A 93 7.11 22.07 8.72
C PRO A 93 6.63 21.01 7.74
N ARG A 94 7.41 20.83 6.68
CA ARG A 94 7.16 19.81 5.66
C ARG A 94 8.44 19.43 4.94
N THR A 95 8.46 18.19 4.49
CA THR A 95 9.40 17.67 3.50
C THR A 95 8.56 16.96 2.45
N GLU A 96 8.67 17.40 1.20
CA GLU A 96 7.78 16.98 0.12
C GLU A 96 8.60 16.71 -1.16
N ILE A 97 8.08 15.86 -2.04
CA ILE A 97 8.62 15.69 -3.39
C ILE A 97 7.59 16.25 -4.36
N ARG A 98 7.98 17.28 -5.09
CA ARG A 98 7.19 17.86 -6.18
C ARG A 98 7.62 17.22 -7.50
N ILE A 99 6.65 16.68 -8.22
CA ILE A 99 6.89 16.01 -9.50
C ILE A 99 6.57 16.98 -10.63
N SER A 100 7.57 17.28 -11.45
CA SER A 100 7.42 18.13 -12.65
C SER A 100 7.32 17.22 -13.87
N VAL A 101 6.15 17.19 -14.50
CA VAL A 101 5.91 16.38 -15.69
C VAL A 101 5.90 17.29 -16.91
N SER A 102 6.80 17.04 -17.86
CA SER A 102 6.70 17.60 -19.21
C SER A 102 5.89 16.61 -20.05
N ILE A 103 4.64 16.94 -20.34
CA ILE A 103 3.78 16.14 -21.21
C ILE A 103 3.69 16.85 -22.56
N ASP A 104 3.97 16.12 -23.65
CA ASP A 104 3.64 16.59 -25.00
C ASP A 104 2.11 16.53 -25.19
N GLU A 105 1.56 17.67 -25.61
CA GLU A 105 0.17 18.09 -25.41
C GLU A 105 -0.83 17.52 -26.43
N GLN A 106 -0.90 16.20 -26.61
CA GLN A 106 -1.84 15.62 -27.60
C GLN A 106 -2.73 14.47 -27.12
N SER A 107 -2.62 13.94 -25.88
CA SER A 107 -3.52 12.82 -25.50
C SER A 107 -3.73 12.51 -24.02
N VAL A 108 -3.47 13.44 -23.09
CA VAL A 108 -3.65 13.11 -21.66
C VAL A 108 -4.50 14.17 -20.97
N SER A 109 -5.78 13.86 -20.76
CA SER A 109 -6.69 14.75 -20.05
C SER A 109 -6.45 14.76 -18.54
N HIS A 110 -5.93 13.66 -17.96
CA HIS A 110 -5.63 13.54 -16.53
C HIS A 110 -4.45 12.58 -16.30
N LEU A 111 -3.40 13.06 -15.63
CA LEU A 111 -2.32 12.22 -15.11
C LEU A 111 -2.55 11.95 -13.63
N TYR A 112 -2.58 10.68 -13.27
CA TYR A 112 -2.67 10.23 -11.88
C TYR A 112 -1.42 9.40 -11.56
N TYR A 113 -0.72 9.78 -10.50
CA TYR A 113 0.36 8.99 -9.94
C TYR A 113 -0.14 8.20 -8.74
N VAL A 114 0.07 6.88 -8.76
CA VAL A 114 -0.28 6.00 -7.64
C VAL A 114 0.99 5.63 -6.88
N PHE A 115 1.09 6.03 -5.62
CA PHE A 115 2.22 5.70 -4.75
C PHE A 115 1.78 4.82 -3.59
N LYS A 116 2.62 3.86 -3.24
CA LYS A 116 2.50 3.14 -1.97
C LYS A 116 3.36 3.85 -0.92
N ALA A 117 2.71 4.42 0.09
CA ALA A 117 3.38 5.10 1.20
C ALA A 117 3.19 4.35 2.51
N SER A 118 4.15 4.46 3.42
CA SER A 118 4.06 4.00 4.81
C SER A 118 4.57 5.10 5.72
N PHE A 119 3.79 5.44 6.74
CA PHE A 119 4.12 6.51 7.68
C PHE A 119 4.40 5.92 9.05
N LYS A 120 5.51 6.36 9.67
CA LYS A 120 5.85 6.02 11.04
C LYS A 120 6.05 7.31 11.83
N GLN A 121 5.20 7.53 12.81
CA GLN A 121 5.39 8.62 13.77
C GLN A 121 6.37 8.16 14.84
N THR A 122 7.40 8.96 15.09
CA THR A 122 8.34 8.79 16.20
C THR A 122 8.04 9.87 17.23
N ASN A 123 7.87 9.46 18.50
CA ASN A 123 7.76 10.39 19.63
C ASN A 123 9.15 10.88 20.06
#